data_AF-A0A9W8YT20-F1
#
_entry.id   AF-A0A9W8YT20-F1
#
_cell.length_a   1.000
_cell.length_b   1.000
_cell.length_c   1.000
_cell.angle_alpha   90.00
_cell.angle_beta   90.00
_cell.angle_gamma   90.00
#
_symmetry.space_group_name_H-M   'P 1'
#
loop_
_entity.id
_entity.type
_entity.pdbx_description
1 polymer ?
#
loop_
_entity_poly.entity_id
_entity_poly.type
_entity_poly.pdbx_seq_one_letter_code
_entity_poly.pdbx_strand_id
1 'polypeptide(L)'
;MSYLRTPTTGVLSALRRNPPTTPFFIRSTTANRATFTTHSALRMKESDIKRNPHPDFKGVEASRPPFNRDAAFNFTQTPQPDWKPGSGANDLPTGDAKHITIDPNAEGRSPVNNYKLLISAVVPRPIAFVSTRSKDGKTTNLAPFSYFQLINHDPPLFIIGFASSLENSEKQKHSLYNLNETGECTINIISEHFLEAANSTSINAPYGTSEWTISGLTPGYDCETVKCARVKEAVFSIEGKVESLREFESRSRPGKMSGTMAVVEGTRFWAREDAVNEDRNLIDPAVLKPVSRLGGITYGRTVDGIELLRPDFDKDLGGMEGYQKLEAEKGGAADKATHDAQQKI
;
A
#
# COMPACT_ATOMS: atom_id res chain seq x y z
N MET A 1 -4.29 1.53 45.53
CA MET A 1 -5.46 2.41 45.66
C MET A 1 -6.65 1.70 45.06
N SER A 2 -7.50 1.19 45.94
CA SER A 2 -8.60 0.26 45.68
C SER A 2 -9.91 0.96 46.06
N TYR A 3 -10.91 0.95 45.18
CA TYR A 3 -12.28 1.25 45.57
C TYR A 3 -13.24 0.19 45.05
N LEU A 4 -13.93 -0.42 46.01
CA LEU A 4 -14.99 -1.43 45.93
C LEU A 4 -16.36 -0.74 45.83
N ARG A 5 -17.27 -1.35 45.04
CA ARG A 5 -18.70 -1.72 45.28
C ARG A 5 -19.58 -0.75 46.13
N THR A 6 -20.85 -0.45 45.83
CA THR A 6 -22.00 -1.31 45.44
C THR A 6 -23.26 -0.44 45.17
N PRO A 7 -24.40 -1.02 44.70
CA PRO A 7 -25.46 -0.37 43.90
C PRO A 7 -26.75 -0.04 44.67
N THR A 8 -27.68 0.65 43.99
CA THR A 8 -29.09 0.74 44.39
C THR A 8 -30.03 0.39 43.24
N THR A 9 -30.90 -0.57 43.50
CA THR A 9 -32.10 -0.98 42.75
C THR A 9 -33.28 -0.05 43.03
N GLY A 10 -34.13 0.18 42.03
CA GLY A 10 -35.45 0.79 42.18
C GLY A 10 -36.32 0.54 40.94
N VAL A 11 -37.38 -0.24 41.12
CA VAL A 11 -38.31 -0.74 40.09
C VAL A 11 -39.58 0.14 40.06
N LEU A 12 -40.23 0.22 38.89
CA LEU A 12 -41.69 0.33 38.60
C LEU A 12 -42.16 1.54 37.77
N SER A 13 -42.60 1.26 36.53
CA SER A 13 -44.02 1.24 36.13
C SER A 13 -44.22 1.74 34.69
N ALA A 14 -45.08 1.00 33.99
CA ALA A 14 -45.46 1.18 32.61
C ALA A 14 -46.47 2.33 32.45
N LEU A 15 -46.42 3.04 31.31
CA LEU A 15 -47.58 3.70 30.71
C LEU A 15 -47.34 3.90 29.21
N ARG A 16 -48.01 3.07 28.40
CA ARG A 16 -48.19 3.24 26.95
C ARG A 16 -48.99 4.52 26.68
N ARG A 17 -48.55 5.34 25.72
CA ARG A 17 -49.41 6.31 25.01
C ARG A 17 -49.01 6.36 23.53
N ASN A 18 -49.94 5.94 22.66
CA ASN A 18 -49.86 6.14 21.21
C ASN A 18 -50.16 7.62 20.87
N PRO A 19 -49.51 8.21 19.85
CA PRO A 19 -49.95 9.46 19.25
C PRO A 19 -50.98 9.23 18.12
N PRO A 20 -51.83 10.22 17.81
CA PRO A 20 -53.00 10.06 16.95
C PRO A 20 -52.68 10.20 15.45
N THR A 21 -53.47 9.49 14.66
CA THR A 21 -53.56 9.53 13.20
C THR A 21 -54.56 10.59 12.72
N THR A 22 -54.15 11.47 11.79
CA THR A 22 -55.06 12.16 10.86
C THR A 22 -54.36 12.40 9.51
N PRO A 23 -55.08 12.29 8.37
CA PRO A 23 -54.47 12.13 7.05
C PRO A 23 -54.31 13.47 6.32
N PHE A 24 -53.18 13.66 5.62
CA PHE A 24 -53.01 14.72 4.64
C PHE A 24 -53.13 14.15 3.23
N PHE A 25 -54.15 14.60 2.51
CA PHE A 25 -54.36 14.36 1.08
C PHE A 25 -53.41 15.26 0.28
N ILE A 26 -52.52 14.70 -0.54
CA ILE A 26 -51.85 15.43 -1.62
C ILE A 26 -51.94 14.61 -2.92
N ARG A 27 -52.32 15.32 -3.97
CA ARG A 27 -52.77 14.87 -5.29
C ARG A 27 -51.69 14.09 -6.05
N SER A 28 -52.16 13.04 -6.72
CA SER A 28 -51.48 12.33 -7.80
C SER A 28 -51.20 13.25 -8.98
N THR A 29 -49.93 13.47 -9.31
CA THR A 29 -49.48 13.90 -10.64
C THR A 29 -48.63 12.80 -11.25
N THR A 30 -49.09 12.34 -12.41
CA THR A 30 -48.44 11.39 -13.30
C THR A 30 -47.08 11.92 -13.75
N ALA A 31 -46.00 11.28 -13.33
CA ALA A 31 -44.66 11.56 -13.83
C ALA A 31 -44.19 10.43 -14.77
N ASN A 32 -43.76 10.85 -15.95
CA ASN A 32 -43.24 10.04 -17.04
C ASN A 32 -42.22 9.00 -16.57
N ARG A 33 -42.42 7.76 -17.05
CA ARG A 33 -41.51 6.64 -16.88
C ARG A 33 -40.28 6.87 -17.77
N ALA A 34 -39.30 7.63 -17.26
CA ALA A 34 -37.97 7.65 -17.82
C ALA A 34 -37.34 6.26 -17.61
N THR A 35 -37.02 5.60 -18.71
CA THR A 35 -36.25 4.37 -18.75
C THR A 35 -34.88 4.63 -18.13
N PHE A 36 -34.69 4.22 -16.86
CA PHE A 36 -33.37 4.11 -16.27
C PHE A 36 -32.59 3.06 -17.06
N THR A 37 -31.77 3.53 -18.00
CA THR A 37 -30.72 2.73 -18.62
C THR A 37 -29.79 2.33 -17.47
N THR A 38 -29.79 1.04 -17.14
CA THR A 38 -28.84 0.44 -16.23
C THR A 38 -27.44 0.77 -16.73
N HIS A 39 -26.81 1.78 -16.11
CA HIS A 39 -25.40 2.04 -16.31
C HIS A 39 -24.65 0.86 -15.70
N SER A 40 -24.39 -0.14 -16.53
CA SER A 40 -23.38 -1.16 -16.29
C SER A 40 -22.12 -0.43 -15.83
N ALA A 41 -21.76 -0.57 -14.56
CA ALA A 41 -20.48 -0.09 -14.05
C ALA A 41 -19.37 -0.78 -14.86
N LEU A 42 -18.85 -0.04 -15.84
CA LEU A 42 -17.76 -0.44 -16.72
C LEU A 42 -16.57 -0.85 -15.85
N ARG A 43 -16.18 -2.12 -15.95
CA ARG A 43 -14.83 -2.56 -15.57
C ARG A 43 -13.88 -1.65 -16.34
N MET A 44 -12.98 -0.94 -15.67
CA MET A 44 -11.90 -0.26 -16.37
C MET A 44 -11.10 -1.34 -17.09
N LYS A 45 -11.23 -1.41 -18.40
CA LYS A 45 -10.48 -2.40 -19.18
C LYS A 45 -9.01 -2.00 -19.09
N GLU A 46 -8.12 -2.98 -19.18
CA GLU A 46 -6.68 -2.69 -19.21
C GLU A 46 -6.34 -1.68 -20.33
N SER A 47 -7.06 -1.77 -21.45
CA SER A 47 -7.00 -0.83 -22.58
C SER A 47 -7.28 0.62 -22.23
N ASP A 48 -8.06 0.86 -21.16
CA ASP A 48 -8.49 2.20 -20.74
C ASP A 48 -7.46 2.83 -19.79
N ILE A 49 -6.75 1.99 -19.02
CA ILE A 49 -5.72 2.44 -18.08
C ILE A 49 -4.43 2.79 -18.82
N LYS A 50 -4.06 2.03 -19.87
CA LYS A 50 -2.83 2.20 -20.67
C LYS A 50 -1.60 2.39 -19.78
N ARG A 51 -1.26 1.38 -18.98
CA ARG A 51 -0.10 1.43 -18.06
C ARG A 51 1.24 1.41 -18.77
N ASN A 52 1.31 0.73 -19.91
CA ASN A 52 2.49 0.68 -20.74
C ASN A 52 2.46 1.84 -21.76
N PRO A 53 3.41 2.78 -21.70
CA PRO A 53 3.49 3.87 -22.68
C PRO A 53 4.11 3.44 -24.02
N HIS A 54 4.67 2.22 -24.12
CA HIS A 54 5.39 1.74 -25.30
C HIS A 54 4.62 0.62 -26.03
N PRO A 55 4.10 0.85 -27.25
CA PRO A 55 3.35 -0.17 -27.98
C PRO A 55 4.23 -1.35 -28.45
N ASP A 56 5.51 -1.12 -28.77
CA ASP A 56 6.51 -2.16 -29.03
C ASP A 56 7.43 -2.33 -27.82
N PHE A 57 6.94 -3.02 -26.78
CA PHE A 57 7.73 -3.22 -25.57
C PHE A 57 8.97 -4.10 -25.82
N LYS A 58 8.92 -5.04 -26.78
CA LYS A 58 10.05 -5.93 -27.05
C LYS A 58 11.20 -5.20 -27.76
N GLY A 59 10.91 -4.28 -28.68
CA GLY A 59 11.93 -3.38 -29.22
C GLY A 59 12.57 -2.50 -28.14
N VAL A 60 11.77 -1.97 -27.20
CA VAL A 60 12.27 -1.17 -26.07
C VAL A 60 13.09 -2.00 -25.09
N GLU A 61 12.71 -3.26 -24.84
CA GLU A 61 13.48 -4.17 -23.99
C GLU A 61 14.82 -4.52 -24.64
N ALA A 62 14.82 -4.81 -25.95
CA ALA A 62 16.03 -5.16 -26.69
C ALA A 62 17.04 -4.00 -26.82
N SER A 63 16.61 -2.74 -26.69
CA SER A 63 17.50 -1.58 -26.73
C SER A 63 18.17 -1.27 -25.39
N ARG A 64 17.76 -1.94 -24.31
CA ARG A 64 18.33 -1.77 -22.97
C ARG A 64 19.57 -2.65 -22.78
N PRO A 65 20.47 -2.28 -21.86
CA PRO A 65 21.56 -3.17 -21.47
C PRO A 65 21.03 -4.55 -21.00
N PRO A 66 21.76 -5.64 -21.26
CA PRO A 66 21.42 -6.96 -20.73
C PRO A 66 21.27 -6.95 -19.20
N PHE A 67 20.47 -7.86 -18.66
CA PHE A 67 20.29 -7.98 -17.22
C PHE A 67 21.62 -8.28 -16.51
N ASN A 68 22.04 -7.38 -15.60
CA ASN A 68 23.25 -7.56 -14.81
C ASN A 68 23.00 -8.59 -13.68
N ARG A 69 23.49 -9.82 -13.90
CA ARG A 69 23.40 -10.95 -12.95
C ARG A 69 24.37 -10.84 -11.77
N ASP A 70 25.45 -10.07 -11.95
CA ASP A 70 26.54 -9.95 -10.99
C ASP A 70 26.35 -8.77 -10.03
N ALA A 71 25.26 -8.00 -10.19
CA ALA A 71 24.93 -6.94 -9.26
C ALA A 71 24.70 -7.51 -7.86
N ALA A 72 25.56 -7.10 -6.93
CA ALA A 72 25.45 -7.38 -5.49
C ALA A 72 24.86 -6.16 -4.77
N PHE A 73 24.39 -6.38 -3.54
CA PHE A 73 24.02 -5.29 -2.66
C PHE A 73 25.28 -4.58 -2.12
N ASN A 74 25.39 -3.27 -2.29
CA ASN A 74 26.54 -2.49 -1.85
C ASN A 74 26.15 -1.37 -0.91
N PHE A 75 27.00 -1.09 0.07
CA PHE A 75 26.88 0.13 0.86
C PHE A 75 27.70 1.25 0.24
N THR A 76 27.13 2.46 0.23
CA THR A 76 27.84 3.68 -0.15
C THR A 76 27.84 4.67 1.01
N GLN A 77 28.73 5.67 0.94
CA GLN A 77 28.66 6.81 1.85
C GLN A 77 27.39 7.61 1.59
N THR A 78 26.95 8.37 2.59
CA THR A 78 25.88 9.36 2.38
C THR A 78 26.34 10.40 1.35
N PRO A 79 25.42 11.06 0.62
CA PRO A 79 25.80 12.08 -0.35
C PRO A 79 26.63 13.21 0.24
N GLN A 80 26.41 13.52 1.53
CA GLN A 80 27.15 14.52 2.28
C GLN A 80 27.50 13.99 3.68
N PRO A 81 28.66 13.33 3.85
CA PRO A 81 29.06 12.71 5.12
C PRO A 81 29.31 13.71 6.26
N ASP A 82 29.57 14.97 5.93
CA ASP A 82 29.84 16.06 6.87
C ASP A 82 28.61 16.96 7.11
N TRP A 83 27.41 16.52 6.68
CA TRP A 83 26.16 17.24 6.90
C TRP A 83 25.91 17.50 8.39
N LYS A 84 25.42 18.70 8.72
CA LYS A 84 25.12 19.10 10.11
C LYS A 84 23.67 19.53 10.26
N PRO A 85 23.06 19.36 11.46
CA PRO A 85 21.76 19.92 11.77
C PRO A 85 21.66 21.39 11.35
N GLY A 86 20.58 21.74 10.65
CA GLY A 86 20.37 23.10 10.12
C GLY A 86 20.96 23.39 8.74
N SER A 87 21.81 22.52 8.17
CA SER A 87 22.48 22.78 6.88
C SER A 87 21.56 22.73 5.65
N GLY A 88 20.31 22.28 5.81
CA GLY A 88 19.35 22.19 4.71
C GLY A 88 19.58 20.94 3.84
N ALA A 89 19.27 21.05 2.54
CA ALA A 89 19.48 19.97 1.58
C ALA A 89 20.98 19.70 1.38
N ASN A 90 21.32 18.50 0.89
CA ASN A 90 22.68 18.22 0.44
C ASN A 90 23.00 18.94 -0.88
N ASP A 91 24.23 18.76 -1.36
CA ASP A 91 24.77 19.43 -2.55
C ASP A 91 24.36 18.79 -3.88
N LEU A 92 23.50 17.76 -3.86
CA LEU A 92 23.01 17.16 -5.09
C LEU A 92 22.16 18.17 -5.87
N PRO A 93 22.39 18.30 -7.19
CA PRO A 93 21.71 19.31 -7.98
C PRO A 93 20.21 19.06 -8.01
N THR A 94 19.45 20.09 -7.67
CA THR A 94 18.01 20.16 -7.91
C THR A 94 17.74 21.19 -9.00
N GLY A 95 16.73 20.97 -9.84
CA GLY A 95 16.33 21.99 -10.81
C GLY A 95 15.66 23.20 -10.13
N ASP A 96 15.72 24.38 -10.76
CA ASP A 96 15.11 25.63 -10.25
C ASP A 96 13.61 25.76 -10.55
N ALA A 97 12.97 24.67 -10.99
CA ALA A 97 11.58 24.66 -11.37
C ALA A 97 10.67 24.89 -10.14
N LYS A 98 9.70 25.79 -10.28
CA LYS A 98 8.72 26.06 -9.22
C LYS A 98 7.72 24.91 -9.09
N HIS A 99 7.25 24.66 -7.87
CA HIS A 99 6.12 23.77 -7.64
C HIS A 99 4.85 24.29 -8.32
N ILE A 100 4.06 23.35 -8.84
CA ILE A 100 2.69 23.59 -9.31
C ILE A 100 1.70 22.86 -8.41
N THR A 101 0.50 23.40 -8.27
CA THR A 101 -0.57 22.75 -7.52
C THR A 101 -1.35 21.78 -8.42
N ILE A 102 -1.70 20.61 -7.88
CA ILE A 102 -2.57 19.64 -8.54
C ILE A 102 -3.68 19.28 -7.56
N ASP A 103 -4.90 19.77 -7.83
CA ASP A 103 -6.08 19.37 -7.06
C ASP A 103 -6.57 17.99 -7.56
N PRO A 104 -6.58 16.95 -6.71
CA PRO A 104 -7.05 15.62 -7.10
C PRO A 104 -8.55 15.57 -7.43
N ASN A 105 -9.34 16.57 -7.02
CA ASN A 105 -10.78 16.66 -7.23
C ASN A 105 -11.18 17.80 -8.20
N ALA A 106 -10.22 18.40 -8.89
CA ALA A 106 -10.49 19.43 -9.89
C ALA A 106 -11.52 18.96 -10.94
N GLU A 107 -12.37 19.88 -11.40
CA GLU A 107 -13.36 19.60 -12.45
C GLU A 107 -12.68 19.01 -13.69
N GLY A 108 -13.27 17.93 -14.24
CA GLY A 108 -12.73 17.22 -15.41
C GLY A 108 -11.54 16.28 -15.14
N ARG A 109 -10.99 16.25 -13.92
CA ARG A 109 -9.90 15.32 -13.58
C ARG A 109 -10.44 13.92 -13.26
N SER A 110 -9.98 12.92 -14.00
CA SER A 110 -10.39 11.53 -13.77
C SER A 110 -9.60 10.87 -12.62
N PRO A 111 -10.19 9.88 -11.92
CA PRO A 111 -9.46 9.04 -10.97
C PRO A 111 -8.26 8.30 -11.58
N VAL A 112 -8.26 8.06 -12.90
CA VAL A 112 -7.12 7.45 -13.61
C VAL A 112 -5.90 8.34 -13.59
N ASN A 113 -6.09 9.66 -13.71
CA ASN A 113 -4.98 10.61 -13.63
C ASN A 113 -4.38 10.66 -12.22
N ASN A 114 -5.23 10.56 -11.19
CA ASN A 114 -4.76 10.40 -9.81
C ASN A 114 -4.01 9.10 -9.63
N TYR A 115 -4.56 7.98 -10.13
CA TYR A 115 -3.90 6.68 -10.10
C TYR A 115 -2.50 6.74 -10.71
N LYS A 116 -2.38 7.24 -11.96
CA LYS A 116 -1.10 7.34 -12.67
C LYS A 116 -0.08 8.18 -11.92
N LEU A 117 -0.50 9.36 -11.42
CA LEU A 117 0.36 10.26 -10.66
C LEU A 117 0.84 9.62 -9.34
N LEU A 118 -0.07 9.04 -8.57
CA LEU A 118 0.25 8.48 -7.26
C LEU A 118 1.17 7.25 -7.37
N ILE A 119 0.94 6.35 -8.33
CA ILE A 119 1.83 5.19 -8.50
C ILE A 119 3.20 5.55 -9.07
N SER A 120 3.37 6.72 -9.68
CA SER A 120 4.70 7.18 -10.12
C SER A 120 5.40 8.01 -9.05
N ALA A 121 4.66 8.73 -8.21
CA ALA A 121 5.20 9.62 -7.19
C ALA A 121 5.52 8.89 -5.87
N VAL A 122 4.71 7.90 -5.48
CA VAL A 122 4.93 7.12 -4.25
C VAL A 122 5.66 5.84 -4.63
N VAL A 123 6.99 5.90 -4.64
CA VAL A 123 7.91 4.83 -5.03
C VAL A 123 9.21 4.91 -4.20
N PRO A 124 9.97 3.80 -4.04
CA PRO A 124 9.61 2.43 -4.38
C PRO A 124 8.51 1.87 -3.47
N ARG A 125 7.58 1.09 -4.03
CA ARG A 125 6.53 0.42 -3.22
C ARG A 125 6.89 -1.05 -3.01
N PRO A 126 6.83 -1.57 -1.78
CA PRO A 126 6.92 -3.00 -1.57
C PRO A 126 5.68 -3.70 -2.14
N ILE A 127 5.79 -5.00 -2.39
CA ILE A 127 4.74 -5.79 -3.02
C ILE A 127 4.35 -6.93 -2.07
N ALA A 128 3.09 -6.97 -1.65
CA ALA A 128 2.53 -8.17 -1.04
C ALA A 128 2.21 -9.18 -2.13
N PHE A 129 2.91 -10.30 -2.18
CA PHE A 129 2.55 -11.42 -3.05
C PHE A 129 1.69 -12.41 -2.28
N VAL A 130 0.38 -12.29 -2.47
CA VAL A 130 -0.62 -12.83 -1.56
C VAL A 130 -1.15 -14.14 -2.11
N SER A 131 -1.02 -15.22 -1.32
CA SER A 131 -1.76 -16.45 -1.57
C SER A 131 -3.02 -16.51 -0.71
N THR A 132 -4.12 -16.92 -1.32
CA THR A 132 -5.37 -17.20 -0.63
C THR A 132 -6.01 -18.48 -1.18
N ARG A 133 -7.04 -18.99 -0.51
CA ARG A 133 -7.86 -20.12 -0.97
C ARG A 133 -9.33 -19.86 -0.72
N SER A 134 -10.19 -20.51 -1.50
CA SER A 134 -11.62 -20.53 -1.22
C SER A 134 -11.92 -21.20 0.12
N LYS A 135 -13.08 -20.89 0.70
CA LYS A 135 -13.56 -21.48 1.95
C LYS A 135 -13.65 -23.01 1.90
N ASP A 136 -14.07 -23.56 0.76
CA ASP A 136 -14.13 -25.01 0.54
C ASP A 136 -12.77 -25.64 0.18
N GLY A 137 -11.73 -24.81 -0.03
CA GLY A 137 -10.38 -25.23 -0.39
C GLY A 137 -10.20 -25.74 -1.82
N LYS A 138 -11.22 -25.66 -2.67
CA LYS A 138 -11.14 -26.17 -4.05
C LYS A 138 -10.37 -25.27 -4.98
N THR A 139 -10.31 -23.96 -4.71
CA THR A 139 -9.59 -23.00 -5.53
C THR A 139 -8.56 -22.27 -4.69
N THR A 140 -7.40 -22.01 -5.31
CA THR A 140 -6.29 -21.27 -4.71
C THR A 140 -5.93 -20.13 -5.65
N ASN A 141 -5.58 -18.99 -5.06
CA ASN A 141 -5.21 -17.80 -5.80
C ASN A 141 -3.81 -17.34 -5.37
N LEU A 142 -3.11 -16.69 -6.28
CA LEU A 142 -1.82 -16.06 -6.01
C LEU A 142 -1.75 -14.75 -6.82
N ALA A 143 -1.54 -13.60 -6.19
CA ALA A 143 -1.53 -12.32 -6.89
C ALA A 143 -0.69 -11.25 -6.18
N PRO A 144 -0.11 -10.28 -6.91
CA PRO A 144 0.72 -9.23 -6.33
C PRO A 144 -0.07 -7.94 -6.09
N PHE A 145 0.17 -7.30 -4.94
CA PHE A 145 -0.47 -6.05 -4.53
C PHE A 145 0.58 -5.05 -4.02
N SER A 146 0.77 -3.95 -4.75
CA SER A 146 1.77 -2.91 -4.39
C SER A 146 1.24 -1.82 -3.47
N TYR A 147 -0.03 -1.90 -3.02
CA TYR A 147 -0.56 -1.03 -1.97
C TYR A 147 -0.35 -1.74 -0.63
N PHE A 148 0.92 -2.00 -0.31
CA PHE A 148 1.34 -2.83 0.82
C PHE A 148 2.25 -2.04 1.77
N GLN A 149 2.09 -2.22 3.08
CA GLN A 149 2.99 -1.68 4.09
C GLN A 149 2.93 -2.44 5.43
N LEU A 150 3.98 -2.31 6.24
CA LEU A 150 4.00 -2.63 7.66
C LEU A 150 3.43 -1.43 8.44
N ILE A 151 2.55 -1.65 9.41
CA ILE A 151 1.94 -0.58 10.20
C ILE A 151 2.18 -0.71 11.71
N ASN A 152 2.49 -1.90 12.22
CA ASN A 152 2.81 -2.13 13.62
C ASN A 152 3.70 -3.36 13.78
N HIS A 153 4.48 -3.44 14.87
CA HIS A 153 5.32 -4.59 15.19
C HIS A 153 4.85 -5.38 16.41
N ASP A 154 3.98 -4.81 17.26
CA ASP A 154 3.37 -5.52 18.40
C ASP A 154 1.88 -5.12 18.59
N PRO A 155 0.91 -5.89 18.06
CA PRO A 155 1.12 -7.07 17.23
C PRO A 155 1.68 -6.72 15.83
N PRO A 156 2.28 -7.67 15.09
CA PRO A 156 2.76 -7.44 13.73
C PRO A 156 1.59 -7.22 12.78
N LEU A 157 1.37 -5.99 12.31
CA LEU A 157 0.24 -5.64 11.46
C LEU A 157 0.71 -5.10 10.10
N PHE A 158 0.04 -5.55 9.05
CA PHE A 158 0.29 -5.18 7.67
C PHE A 158 -0.98 -4.65 7.02
N ILE A 159 -0.85 -3.77 6.03
CA ILE A 159 -1.96 -3.33 5.19
C ILE A 159 -1.85 -3.87 3.77
N ILE A 160 -2.97 -4.28 3.19
CA ILE A 160 -3.09 -4.58 1.75
C ILE A 160 -4.27 -3.81 1.18
N GLY A 161 -3.98 -2.89 0.27
CA GLY A 161 -4.98 -2.10 -0.45
C GLY A 161 -5.42 -2.77 -1.74
N PHE A 162 -6.74 -2.87 -1.93
CA PHE A 162 -7.40 -3.36 -3.13
C PHE A 162 -8.13 -2.20 -3.81
N ALA A 163 -7.84 -1.96 -5.09
CA ALA A 163 -8.65 -1.08 -5.94
C ALA A 163 -9.94 -1.82 -6.40
N SER A 164 -10.69 -2.36 -5.44
CA SER A 164 -11.91 -3.14 -5.60
C SER A 164 -12.74 -3.02 -4.32
N SER A 165 -14.07 -3.05 -4.44
CA SER A 165 -15.01 -3.16 -3.31
C SER A 165 -15.28 -4.62 -2.93
N LEU A 166 -15.92 -4.83 -1.78
CA LEU A 166 -16.54 -6.08 -1.31
C LEU A 166 -17.96 -6.29 -1.87
N GLU A 167 -18.51 -5.30 -2.57
CA GLU A 167 -19.75 -5.49 -3.31
C GLU A 167 -19.49 -6.19 -4.66
N ASN A 168 -20.22 -7.28 -4.93
CA ASN A 168 -20.27 -8.06 -6.19
C ASN A 168 -19.16 -9.11 -6.41
N SER A 169 -19.44 -10.37 -6.03
CA SER A 169 -18.51 -11.51 -6.09
C SER A 169 -17.99 -11.82 -7.50
N GLU A 170 -18.77 -11.58 -8.55
CA GLU A 170 -18.34 -11.83 -9.94
C GLU A 170 -17.29 -10.83 -10.45
N LYS A 171 -17.14 -9.68 -9.78
CA LYS A 171 -16.24 -8.59 -10.17
C LYS A 171 -15.07 -8.38 -9.22
N GLN A 172 -14.98 -9.17 -8.15
CA GLN A 172 -13.97 -9.03 -7.13
C GLN A 172 -12.63 -9.62 -7.54
N LYS A 173 -11.56 -9.01 -7.02
CA LYS A 173 -10.27 -9.70 -6.95
C LYS A 173 -10.45 -10.95 -6.10
N HIS A 174 -10.15 -12.12 -6.65
CA HIS A 174 -10.30 -13.40 -5.95
C HIS A 174 -9.58 -13.41 -4.59
N SER A 175 -8.41 -12.77 -4.49
CA SER A 175 -7.71 -12.58 -3.21
C SER A 175 -8.56 -11.86 -2.17
N LEU A 176 -9.23 -10.76 -2.53
CA LEU A 176 -10.09 -10.00 -1.61
C LEU A 176 -11.34 -10.81 -1.20
N TYR A 177 -11.95 -11.50 -2.16
CA TYR A 177 -13.09 -12.38 -1.90
C TYR A 177 -12.72 -13.49 -0.88
N ASN A 178 -11.61 -14.19 -1.14
CA ASN A 178 -11.13 -15.24 -0.25
C ASN A 178 -10.74 -14.69 1.13
N LEU A 179 -10.11 -13.52 1.22
CA LEU A 179 -9.80 -12.86 2.50
C LEU A 179 -11.07 -12.55 3.29
N ASN A 180 -12.12 -12.06 2.64
CA ASN A 180 -13.39 -11.76 3.28
C ASN A 180 -14.11 -13.03 3.77
N GLU A 181 -14.02 -14.15 3.04
CA GLU A 181 -14.67 -15.40 3.43
C GLU A 181 -13.90 -16.22 4.47
N THR A 182 -12.57 -16.20 4.39
CA THR A 182 -11.71 -17.12 5.16
C THR A 182 -10.92 -16.44 6.25
N GLY A 183 -10.63 -15.14 6.11
CA GLY A 183 -9.77 -14.40 7.01
C GLY A 183 -8.30 -14.85 7.00
N GLU A 184 -7.87 -15.66 6.03
CA GLU A 184 -6.53 -16.25 6.00
C GLU A 184 -5.78 -15.92 4.70
N CYS A 185 -4.48 -15.67 4.80
CA CYS A 185 -3.59 -15.59 3.65
C CYS A 185 -2.13 -15.93 4.02
N THR A 186 -1.30 -16.03 2.99
CA THR A 186 0.14 -15.79 3.15
C THR A 186 0.55 -14.54 2.37
N ILE A 187 1.52 -13.80 2.89
CA ILE A 187 2.17 -12.67 2.21
C ILE A 187 3.62 -13.07 1.96
N ASN A 188 4.05 -13.05 0.71
CA ASN A 188 5.39 -13.46 0.31
C ASN A 188 6.13 -12.25 -0.27
N ILE A 189 7.41 -12.08 0.07
CA ILE A 189 8.23 -11.01 -0.52
C ILE A 189 8.76 -11.50 -1.86
N ILE A 190 8.55 -10.71 -2.91
CA ILE A 190 9.05 -11.05 -4.25
C ILE A 190 10.54 -10.75 -4.31
N SER A 191 11.31 -11.76 -4.72
CA SER A 191 12.73 -11.66 -5.00
C SER A 191 13.00 -11.67 -6.50
N GLU A 192 14.15 -11.13 -6.91
CA GLU A 192 14.54 -11.03 -8.32
C GLU A 192 14.45 -12.36 -9.10
N HIS A 193 14.81 -13.49 -8.48
CA HIS A 193 14.91 -14.79 -9.15
C HIS A 193 13.56 -15.38 -9.59
N PHE A 194 12.44 -14.79 -9.19
CA PHE A 194 11.11 -15.24 -9.61
C PHE A 194 10.19 -14.09 -10.04
N LEU A 195 10.75 -12.95 -10.43
CA LEU A 195 10.01 -11.75 -10.81
C LEU A 195 9.02 -12.00 -11.95
N GLU A 196 9.45 -12.66 -13.04
CA GLU A 196 8.59 -12.93 -14.20
C GLU A 196 7.41 -13.84 -13.83
N ALA A 197 7.67 -14.87 -13.03
CA ALA A 197 6.66 -15.79 -12.52
C ALA A 197 5.66 -15.05 -11.61
N ALA A 198 6.13 -14.17 -10.72
CA ALA A 198 5.25 -13.37 -9.90
C ALA A 198 4.45 -12.36 -10.74
N ASN A 199 5.07 -11.72 -11.74
CA ASN A 199 4.40 -10.77 -12.62
C ASN A 199 3.31 -11.44 -13.47
N SER A 200 3.51 -12.69 -13.93
CA SER A 200 2.51 -13.42 -14.73
C SER A 200 1.19 -13.64 -13.99
N THR A 201 1.22 -13.72 -12.65
CA THR A 201 0.02 -13.83 -11.81
C THR A 201 -0.84 -12.55 -11.78
N SER A 202 -0.36 -11.43 -12.34
CA SER A 202 -1.16 -10.22 -12.50
C SER A 202 -2.22 -10.33 -13.61
N ILE A 203 -2.23 -11.44 -14.34
CA ILE A 203 -3.21 -11.73 -15.39
C ILE A 203 -4.64 -11.72 -14.85
N ASN A 204 -5.59 -11.29 -15.67
CA ASN A 204 -7.01 -11.32 -15.34
C ASN A 204 -7.59 -12.73 -15.56
N ALA A 205 -7.10 -13.73 -14.82
CA ALA A 205 -7.56 -15.11 -14.91
C ALA A 205 -9.05 -15.24 -14.54
N PRO A 206 -9.83 -16.12 -15.20
CA PRO A 206 -11.18 -16.45 -14.78
C PRO A 206 -11.21 -17.08 -13.38
N TYR A 207 -12.34 -16.93 -12.67
CA TYR A 207 -12.54 -17.61 -11.39
C TYR A 207 -12.35 -19.13 -11.51
N GLY A 208 -11.70 -19.73 -10.52
CA GLY A 208 -11.34 -21.15 -10.50
C GLY A 208 -10.07 -21.50 -11.27
N THR A 209 -9.47 -20.57 -12.01
CA THR A 209 -8.14 -20.75 -12.61
C THR A 209 -7.08 -20.29 -11.62
N SER A 210 -6.22 -21.20 -11.17
CA SER A 210 -5.18 -20.87 -10.19
C SER A 210 -3.95 -20.27 -10.84
N GLU A 211 -3.47 -19.13 -10.35
CA GLU A 211 -2.23 -18.50 -10.81
C GLU A 211 -0.97 -19.27 -10.38
N TRP A 212 -1.09 -20.23 -9.46
CA TRP A 212 -0.01 -21.18 -9.15
C TRP A 212 0.44 -21.93 -10.42
N THR A 213 -0.52 -22.41 -11.22
CA THR A 213 -0.23 -23.08 -12.50
C THR A 213 0.38 -22.13 -13.53
N ILE A 214 -0.09 -20.88 -13.56
CA ILE A 214 0.36 -19.87 -14.54
C ILE A 214 1.79 -19.41 -14.25
N SER A 215 2.12 -19.24 -12.97
CA SER A 215 3.45 -18.81 -12.54
C SER A 215 4.48 -19.94 -12.56
N GLY A 216 4.05 -21.19 -12.37
CA GLY A 216 4.95 -22.33 -12.19
C GLY A 216 5.68 -22.32 -10.84
N LEU A 217 5.26 -21.47 -9.91
CA LEU A 217 5.82 -21.41 -8.56
C LEU A 217 5.30 -22.57 -7.70
N THR A 218 6.08 -22.94 -6.69
CA THR A 218 5.81 -24.12 -5.88
C THR A 218 5.06 -23.74 -4.60
N PRO A 219 3.83 -24.23 -4.39
CA PRO A 219 3.12 -24.01 -3.13
C PRO A 219 3.73 -24.82 -1.99
N GLY A 220 4.00 -24.15 -0.87
CA GLY A 220 4.37 -24.74 0.42
C GLY A 220 3.15 -24.82 1.34
N TYR A 221 2.71 -26.04 1.65
CA TYR A 221 1.56 -26.32 2.53
C TYR A 221 1.98 -26.66 3.97
N ASP A 222 3.14 -26.15 4.38
CA ASP A 222 3.75 -26.33 5.71
C ASP A 222 3.44 -25.19 6.68
N CYS A 223 2.58 -24.24 6.29
CA CYS A 223 2.04 -23.21 7.17
C CYS A 223 1.35 -23.82 8.41
N GLU A 224 1.56 -23.21 9.58
CA GLU A 224 1.10 -23.76 10.87
C GLU A 224 -0.19 -23.11 11.41
N THR A 225 -0.41 -21.85 11.04
CA THR A 225 -1.44 -20.97 11.62
C THR A 225 -2.54 -20.59 10.62
N VAL A 226 -2.32 -20.84 9.33
CA VAL A 226 -3.27 -20.63 8.22
C VAL A 226 -3.25 -21.81 7.24
N LYS A 227 -4.31 -21.96 6.45
CA LYS A 227 -4.45 -23.04 5.44
C LYS A 227 -3.98 -22.65 4.05
N CYS A 228 -3.58 -21.40 3.85
CA CYS A 228 -3.05 -20.88 2.59
C CYS A 228 -1.60 -21.32 2.41
N ALA A 229 -1.19 -21.60 1.16
CA ALA A 229 0.19 -21.97 0.87
C ALA A 229 1.12 -20.74 0.89
N ARG A 230 2.35 -20.90 1.36
CA ARG A 230 3.43 -19.93 1.08
C ARG A 230 4.12 -20.25 -0.24
N VAL A 231 4.86 -19.32 -0.81
CA VAL A 231 5.68 -19.54 -2.02
C VAL A 231 7.02 -20.13 -1.58
N LYS A 232 7.36 -21.35 -2.01
CA LYS A 232 8.62 -21.99 -1.57
C LYS A 232 9.87 -21.25 -2.05
N GLU A 233 9.78 -20.59 -3.20
CA GLU A 233 10.85 -19.79 -3.78
C GLU A 233 11.09 -18.47 -3.03
N ALA A 234 10.15 -18.02 -2.19
CA ALA A 234 10.29 -16.78 -1.45
C ALA A 234 11.32 -16.91 -0.32
N VAL A 235 12.13 -15.87 -0.14
CA VAL A 235 13.12 -15.81 0.95
C VAL A 235 12.46 -15.49 2.29
N PHE A 236 11.39 -14.69 2.28
CA PHE A 236 10.61 -14.33 3.46
C PHE A 236 9.10 -14.41 3.16
N SER A 237 8.37 -15.08 4.05
CA SER A 237 6.91 -15.21 3.99
C SER A 237 6.27 -15.01 5.36
N ILE A 238 5.04 -14.51 5.34
CA ILE A 238 4.23 -14.23 6.52
C ILE A 238 2.94 -15.03 6.40
N GLU A 239 2.58 -15.78 7.43
CA GLU A 239 1.22 -16.29 7.60
C GLU A 239 0.35 -15.19 8.22
N GLY A 240 -0.77 -14.87 7.58
CA GLY A 240 -1.58 -13.71 7.91
C GLY A 240 -3.02 -14.04 8.22
N LYS A 241 -3.55 -13.46 9.30
CA LYS A 241 -4.99 -13.45 9.60
C LYS A 241 -5.57 -12.06 9.45
N VAL A 242 -6.73 -11.93 8.83
CA VAL A 242 -7.42 -10.65 8.67
C VAL A 242 -7.85 -10.16 10.05
N GLU A 243 -7.37 -8.98 10.42
CA GLU A 243 -7.81 -8.25 11.62
C GLU A 243 -9.08 -7.44 11.28
N SER A 244 -9.03 -6.66 10.19
CA SER A 244 -10.18 -5.88 9.74
C SER A 244 -10.17 -5.62 8.22
N LEU A 245 -11.37 -5.38 7.69
CA LEU A 245 -11.60 -4.90 6.33
C LEU A 245 -12.33 -3.57 6.38
N ARG A 246 -11.84 -2.59 5.61
CA ARG A 246 -12.45 -1.25 5.51
C ARG A 246 -12.64 -0.84 4.07
N GLU A 247 -13.87 -0.51 3.68
CA GLU A 247 -14.17 0.02 2.35
C GLU A 247 -14.09 1.55 2.28
N PHE A 248 -13.83 2.06 1.08
CA PHE A 248 -13.76 3.49 0.78
C PHE A 248 -14.70 3.89 -0.34
N GLU A 249 -15.47 4.95 -0.08
CA GLU A 249 -16.40 5.53 -1.04
C GLU A 249 -15.68 6.34 -2.13
N SER A 250 -16.16 6.20 -3.37
CA SER A 250 -15.65 6.88 -4.54
C SER A 250 -16.07 8.35 -4.56
N ARG A 251 -15.10 9.29 -4.54
CA ARG A 251 -15.39 10.72 -4.73
C ARG A 251 -15.94 11.06 -6.11
N SER A 252 -15.52 10.34 -7.15
CA SER A 252 -16.05 10.51 -8.51
C SER A 252 -17.38 9.78 -8.76
N ARG A 253 -17.84 8.94 -7.83
CA ARG A 253 -19.09 8.16 -7.93
C ARG A 253 -19.73 8.03 -6.55
N PRO A 254 -20.33 9.11 -6.01
CA PRO A 254 -20.94 9.08 -4.69
C PRO A 254 -21.93 7.91 -4.52
N GLY A 255 -21.93 7.30 -3.34
CA GLY A 255 -22.71 6.11 -3.02
C GLY A 255 -22.15 4.78 -3.57
N LYS A 256 -20.94 4.77 -4.14
CA LYS A 256 -20.27 3.54 -4.60
C LYS A 256 -18.94 3.34 -3.90
N MET A 257 -18.67 2.12 -3.45
CA MET A 257 -17.35 1.73 -2.97
C MET A 257 -16.36 1.60 -4.14
N SER A 258 -15.11 1.97 -3.89
CA SER A 258 -14.04 2.03 -4.90
C SER A 258 -12.77 1.29 -4.50
N GLY A 259 -12.58 1.05 -3.21
CA GLY A 259 -11.43 0.32 -2.72
C GLY A 259 -11.71 -0.29 -1.35
N THR A 260 -10.89 -1.26 -1.00
CA THR A 260 -10.92 -1.95 0.29
C THR A 260 -9.51 -2.01 0.84
N MET A 261 -9.33 -1.72 2.12
CA MET A 261 -8.11 -1.97 2.86
C MET A 261 -8.32 -3.18 3.75
N ALA A 262 -7.42 -4.15 3.66
CA ALA A 262 -7.29 -5.23 4.62
C ALA A 262 -6.16 -4.91 5.59
N VAL A 263 -6.44 -4.99 6.89
CA VAL A 263 -5.42 -5.08 7.94
C VAL A 263 -5.22 -6.56 8.26
N VAL A 264 -3.97 -7.01 8.23
CA VAL A 264 -3.60 -8.41 8.40
C VAL A 264 -2.58 -8.52 9.53
N GLU A 265 -2.88 -9.35 10.52
CA GLU A 265 -1.96 -9.71 11.59
C GLU A 265 -1.05 -10.87 11.15
N GLY A 266 0.26 -10.67 11.29
CA GLY A 266 1.27 -11.71 11.07
C GLY A 266 1.30 -12.68 12.24
N THR A 267 1.03 -13.97 11.96
CA THR A 267 0.89 -15.03 12.97
C THR A 267 2.02 -16.05 12.95
N ARG A 268 2.76 -16.12 11.83
CA ARG A 268 4.02 -16.86 11.67
C ARG A 268 4.90 -16.17 10.63
N PHE A 269 6.20 -16.23 10.80
CA PHE A 269 7.18 -15.81 9.80
C PHE A 269 8.03 -17.00 9.36
N TRP A 270 8.33 -17.02 8.06
CA TRP A 270 9.22 -17.97 7.42
C TRP A 270 10.37 -17.17 6.82
N ALA A 271 11.59 -17.53 7.14
CA ALA A 271 12.80 -16.95 6.57
C ALA A 271 13.72 -18.08 6.13
N ARG A 272 14.42 -17.91 5.01
CA ARG A 272 15.53 -18.80 4.67
C ARG A 272 16.66 -18.63 5.70
N GLU A 273 17.26 -19.75 6.08
CA GLU A 273 18.33 -19.78 7.08
C GLU A 273 19.56 -18.96 6.67
N ASP A 274 19.87 -18.91 5.37
CA ASP A 274 21.01 -18.18 4.83
C ASP A 274 20.76 -16.67 4.71
N ALA A 275 19.49 -16.24 4.84
CA ALA A 275 19.10 -14.84 4.77
C ALA A 275 18.91 -14.21 6.15
N VAL A 276 18.77 -15.00 7.21
CA VAL A 276 18.44 -14.49 8.54
C VAL A 276 19.65 -14.55 9.46
N ASN A 277 19.87 -13.52 10.26
CA ASN A 277 20.95 -13.53 11.25
C ASN A 277 20.68 -14.49 12.42
N GLU A 278 21.69 -14.72 13.26
CA GLU A 278 21.64 -15.67 14.39
C GLU A 278 20.47 -15.37 15.36
N ASP A 279 20.22 -14.09 15.64
CA ASP A 279 19.15 -13.63 16.53
C ASP A 279 17.75 -13.67 15.91
N ARG A 280 17.65 -13.99 14.61
CA ARG A 280 16.40 -14.05 13.84
C ARG A 280 15.61 -12.74 13.78
N ASN A 281 16.32 -11.61 13.80
CA ASN A 281 15.72 -10.27 13.84
C ASN A 281 16.14 -9.38 12.66
N LEU A 282 17.05 -9.83 11.80
CA LEU A 282 17.48 -9.13 10.59
C LEU A 282 17.52 -10.08 9.39
N ILE A 283 17.09 -9.56 8.24
CA ILE A 283 17.17 -10.25 6.94
C ILE A 283 18.21 -9.56 6.07
N ASP A 284 19.14 -10.33 5.52
CA ASP A 284 20.15 -9.86 4.58
C ASP A 284 19.52 -9.48 3.23
N PRO A 285 19.54 -8.20 2.82
CA PRO A 285 19.03 -7.77 1.53
C PRO A 285 19.77 -8.39 0.34
N ALA A 286 21.04 -8.80 0.50
CA ALA A 286 21.82 -9.45 -0.55
C ALA A 286 21.30 -10.85 -0.89
N VAL A 287 20.69 -11.54 0.07
CA VAL A 287 20.01 -12.82 -0.12
C VAL A 287 18.54 -12.63 -0.48
N LEU A 288 17.85 -11.70 0.19
CA LEU A 288 16.43 -11.40 -0.06
C LEU A 288 16.19 -10.90 -1.49
N LYS A 289 17.11 -10.09 -2.03
CA LYS A 289 17.03 -9.44 -3.36
C LYS A 289 15.62 -8.95 -3.68
N PRO A 290 15.01 -8.12 -2.80
CA PRO A 290 13.61 -7.76 -2.95
C PRO A 290 13.42 -6.88 -4.19
N VAL A 291 12.28 -7.05 -4.86
CA VAL A 291 11.86 -6.15 -5.94
C VAL A 291 10.73 -5.24 -5.47
N SER A 292 10.78 -3.99 -5.92
CA SER A 292 9.75 -2.99 -5.65
C SER A 292 8.96 -2.67 -6.90
N ARG A 293 7.74 -2.16 -6.73
CA ARG A 293 6.95 -1.60 -7.83
C ARG A 293 7.18 -0.10 -7.93
N LEU A 294 7.46 0.37 -9.13
CA LEU A 294 7.60 1.79 -9.46
C LEU A 294 6.36 2.30 -10.21
N GLY A 295 6.51 3.36 -11.00
CA GLY A 295 5.47 3.88 -11.90
C GLY A 295 5.18 2.95 -13.08
N GLY A 296 3.91 2.83 -13.46
CA GLY A 296 3.49 2.06 -14.64
C GLY A 296 3.84 0.58 -14.56
N ILE A 297 4.63 0.11 -15.52
CA ILE A 297 5.09 -1.29 -15.66
C ILE A 297 6.49 -1.53 -15.07
N THR A 298 7.08 -0.53 -14.44
CA THR A 298 8.48 -0.57 -14.01
C THR A 298 8.62 -1.20 -12.63
N TYR A 299 9.64 -2.05 -12.48
CA TYR A 299 10.09 -2.63 -11.21
C TYR A 299 11.45 -2.05 -10.84
N GLY A 300 11.73 -1.93 -9.54
CA GLY A 300 13.02 -1.50 -9.01
C GLY A 300 13.73 -2.65 -8.30
N ARG A 301 15.04 -2.76 -8.52
CA ARG A 301 15.94 -3.66 -7.78
C ARG A 301 16.48 -2.93 -6.56
N THR A 302 16.74 -3.66 -5.48
CA THR A 302 17.43 -3.12 -4.29
C THR A 302 18.87 -3.61 -4.29
N VAL A 303 19.78 -2.79 -4.84
CA VAL A 303 21.20 -3.13 -5.04
C VAL A 303 22.17 -2.20 -4.31
N ASP A 304 21.69 -1.07 -3.80
CA ASP A 304 22.52 -0.13 -3.05
C ASP A 304 21.80 0.26 -1.75
N GLY A 305 22.60 0.44 -0.68
CA GLY A 305 22.17 0.89 0.64
C GLY A 305 23.05 2.03 1.14
N ILE A 306 22.47 2.87 1.99
CA ILE A 306 23.18 3.92 2.72
C ILE A 306 22.72 3.82 4.17
N GLU A 307 23.65 3.87 5.10
CA GLU A 307 23.35 3.82 6.53
C GLU A 307 23.43 5.21 7.15
N LEU A 308 22.40 5.55 7.93
CA LEU A 308 22.32 6.76 8.71
C LEU A 308 21.92 6.37 10.13
N LEU A 309 22.71 6.78 11.11
CA LEU A 309 22.32 6.65 12.51
C LEU A 309 21.14 7.57 12.78
N ARG A 310 20.20 7.09 13.61
CA ARG A 310 19.14 7.95 14.13
C ARG A 310 19.78 9.01 15.03
N PRO A 311 19.66 10.32 14.72
CA PRO A 311 20.22 11.36 15.57
C PRO A 311 19.54 11.39 16.93
N ASP A 312 20.32 11.65 17.96
CA ASP A 312 19.88 11.87 19.33
C ASP A 312 19.74 13.37 19.61
N PHE A 313 18.59 13.77 20.14
CA PHE A 313 18.28 15.18 20.36
C PHE A 313 19.20 15.81 21.43
N ASP A 314 19.53 15.10 22.50
CA ASP A 314 20.34 15.68 23.57
C ASP A 314 21.83 15.62 23.23
N LYS A 315 22.29 14.50 22.70
CA LYS A 315 23.70 14.25 22.39
C LYS A 315 24.14 14.90 21.08
N ASP A 316 23.43 14.67 19.98
CA ASP A 316 23.90 15.08 18.65
C ASP A 316 23.49 16.51 18.31
N LEU A 317 22.32 16.96 18.81
CA LEU A 317 21.88 18.35 18.65
C LEU A 317 22.35 19.26 19.81
N GLY A 318 22.63 18.72 21.00
CA GLY A 318 22.90 19.52 22.21
C GLY A 318 21.63 19.96 22.95
N GLY A 319 20.55 19.20 22.80
CA GLY A 319 19.26 19.45 23.43
C GLY A 319 18.63 20.78 22.99
N MET A 320 17.88 21.38 23.90
CA MET A 320 17.18 22.63 23.64
C MET A 320 18.12 23.82 23.36
N GLU A 321 19.31 23.85 23.96
CA GLU A 321 20.29 24.92 23.69
C GLU A 321 20.78 24.87 22.25
N GLY A 322 21.09 23.67 21.74
CA GLY A 322 21.48 23.49 20.34
C GLY A 322 20.37 23.82 19.37
N TYR A 323 19.13 23.41 19.67
CA TYR A 323 17.96 23.81 18.90
C TYR A 323 17.80 25.34 18.82
N GLN A 324 17.90 26.04 19.97
CA GLN A 324 17.76 27.49 20.03
C GLN A 324 18.84 28.23 19.21
N LYS A 325 20.07 27.70 19.17
CA LYS A 325 21.14 28.24 18.31
C LYS A 325 20.77 28.16 16.84
N LEU A 326 20.26 27.00 16.38
CA LEU A 326 19.84 26.84 14.98
C LEU A 326 18.69 27.77 14.60
N GLU A 327 17.71 27.95 15.49
CA GLU A 327 16.61 28.89 15.26
C GLU A 327 17.11 30.34 15.14
N ALA A 328 18.05 30.75 16.00
CA ALA A 328 18.66 32.08 15.94
C ALA A 328 19.46 32.28 14.64
N GLU A 329 20.25 31.29 14.22
CA GLU A 329 21.01 31.30 12.97
C GLU A 329 20.09 31.41 11.75
N LYS A 330 18.99 30.67 11.75
CA LYS A 330 17.99 30.70 10.67
C LYS A 330 17.24 32.03 10.61
N GLY A 331 16.85 32.60 11.75
CA GLY A 331 16.23 33.92 11.85
C GLY A 331 17.15 35.02 11.33
N GLY A 332 18.43 35.01 11.75
CA GLY A 332 19.43 35.96 11.28
C GLY A 332 19.72 35.86 9.78
N ALA A 333 19.65 34.66 9.20
CA ALA A 333 19.78 34.46 7.75
C ALA A 333 18.58 35.02 6.97
N ALA A 334 17.36 34.87 7.48
CA ALA A 334 16.14 35.41 6.87
C ALA A 334 16.10 36.95 6.91
N ASP A 335 16.56 37.55 8.01
CA ASP A 335 16.62 39.01 8.16
C ASP A 335 17.67 39.63 7.21
N LYS A 336 18.83 38.98 7.04
CA LYS A 336 19.84 39.39 6.03
C LYS A 336 19.32 39.29 4.60
N ALA A 337 18.66 38.19 4.24
CA ALA A 337 18.09 38.02 2.91
C ALA A 337 17.02 39.09 2.59
N THR A 338 16.24 39.49 3.60
CA THR A 338 15.24 40.56 3.48
C THR A 338 15.90 41.93 3.33
N HIS A 339 16.96 42.21 4.09
CA HIS A 339 17.71 43.47 4.00
C HIS A 339 18.42 43.63 2.65
N ASP A 340 19.05 42.58 2.12
CA ASP A 340 19.76 42.62 0.83
C ASP A 340 18.78 42.75 -0.36
N ALA A 341 17.57 42.21 -0.24
CA ALA A 341 16.51 42.40 -1.22
C ALA A 341 15.97 43.84 -1.23
N GLN A 342 15.95 44.51 -0.07
CA GLN A 342 15.51 45.91 0.05
C GLN A 342 16.56 46.93 -0.41
N GLN A 343 17.85 46.60 -0.38
CA GLN A 343 18.93 47.46 -0.91
C GLN A 343 19.13 47.36 -2.43
N LYS A 344 18.45 46.43 -3.10
CA LYS A 344 18.48 46.25 -4.56
C LYS A 344 17.27 46.88 -5.30
N ILE A 345 16.43 47.61 -4.58
CA ILE A 345 15.36 48.47 -5.09
C ILE A 345 15.81 49.92 -4.89
#